data_AF-A0A972ST05-F1
#
_entry.id   AF-A0A972ST05-F1
#
_cell.length_a   1.000
_cell.length_b   1.000
_cell.length_c   1.000
_cell.angle_alpha   90.00
_cell.angle_beta   90.00
_cell.angle_gamma   90.00
#
_symmetry.space_group_name_H-M   'P 1'
#
loop_
_entity.id
_entity.type
_entity.pdbx_description
1 polymer ?
#
loop_
_entity_poly.entity_id
_entity_poly.type
_entity_poly.pdbx_seq_one_letter_code
_entity_poly.pdbx_strand_id
1 'polypeptide(L)'
;MLTRHLVLASAAALFALAAPMAHAAPAVVINPAGGCGLADGNGNFVFTTDTKAVVTQNNNNNSMFQCKANVPPSASGSAARFDFASTGALCGLLTSTGLQLTDQWHETVSASGEAMLICLVTGKP
;
A
#
# COMPACT_ATOMS: atom_id res chain seq x y z
N MET A 1 -55.22 -6.94 -46.30
CA MET A 1 -53.97 -6.17 -46.17
C MET A 1 -54.07 -5.25 -44.96
N LEU A 2 -53.51 -5.61 -43.81
CA LEU A 2 -52.61 -4.76 -43.02
C LEU A 2 -52.07 -5.57 -41.82
N THR A 3 -50.77 -5.56 -41.76
CA THR A 3 -49.80 -6.27 -40.93
C THR A 3 -49.87 -5.82 -39.46
N ARG A 4 -49.65 -6.73 -38.48
CA ARG A 4 -48.44 -6.74 -37.64
C ARG A 4 -48.51 -7.71 -36.46
N HIS A 5 -47.44 -8.49 -36.39
CA HIS A 5 -47.05 -9.47 -35.37
C HIS A 5 -46.63 -8.79 -34.07
N LEU A 6 -46.98 -9.40 -32.94
CA LEU A 6 -46.44 -9.20 -31.58
C LEU A 6 -47.15 -10.28 -30.73
N VAL A 7 -46.55 -11.08 -29.86
CA VAL A 7 -45.39 -10.94 -28.98
C VAL A 7 -44.92 -12.37 -28.60
N LEU A 8 -43.77 -12.45 -27.90
CA LEU A 8 -43.31 -13.50 -26.98
C LEU A 8 -42.29 -14.47 -27.60
N ALA A 9 -41.09 -14.67 -27.06
CA ALA A 9 -40.55 -14.30 -25.76
C ALA A 9 -39.02 -14.17 -25.87
N SER A 10 -38.47 -13.01 -25.49
CA SER A 10 -37.05 -12.87 -25.21
C SER A 10 -36.83 -13.29 -23.75
N ALA A 11 -36.38 -14.52 -23.54
CA ALA A 11 -35.89 -14.99 -22.26
C ALA A 11 -34.61 -14.23 -21.92
N ALA A 12 -34.70 -13.21 -21.07
CA ALA A 12 -33.55 -12.52 -20.52
C ALA A 12 -32.86 -13.46 -19.51
N ALA A 13 -31.77 -14.10 -19.94
CA ALA A 13 -30.89 -14.84 -19.05
C ALA A 13 -30.16 -13.86 -18.13
N LEU A 14 -30.59 -13.78 -16.86
CA LEU A 14 -29.82 -13.13 -15.80
C LEU A 14 -28.58 -13.99 -15.49
N PHE A 15 -27.51 -13.78 -16.26
CA PHE A 15 -26.18 -14.15 -15.80
C PHE A 15 -25.75 -13.13 -14.75
N ALA A 16 -25.92 -13.48 -13.47
CA ALA A 16 -25.27 -12.76 -12.39
C ALA A 16 -23.75 -12.93 -12.56
N LEU A 17 -23.07 -11.93 -13.10
CA LEU A 17 -21.61 -11.86 -13.08
C LEU A 17 -21.18 -11.79 -11.62
N ALA A 18 -20.75 -12.92 -11.06
CA ALA A 18 -19.90 -12.93 -9.88
C ALA A 18 -18.56 -12.32 -10.29
N ALA A 19 -18.45 -11.00 -10.17
CA ALA A 19 -17.18 -10.32 -10.37
C ALA A 19 -16.18 -10.86 -9.33
N PRO A 20 -14.97 -11.28 -9.74
CA PRO A 20 -13.94 -11.60 -8.77
C PRO A 20 -13.69 -10.35 -7.93
N MET A 21 -13.83 -10.47 -6.61
CA MET A 21 -13.33 -9.46 -5.69
C MET A 21 -11.82 -9.38 -5.89
N ALA A 22 -11.38 -8.37 -6.63
CA ALA A 22 -9.97 -8.06 -6.76
C ALA A 22 -9.45 -7.77 -5.33
N HIS A 23 -8.70 -8.73 -4.78
CA HIS A 23 -7.98 -8.51 -3.54
C HIS A 23 -6.87 -7.52 -3.86
N ALA A 24 -6.99 -6.29 -3.37
CA ALA A 24 -5.91 -5.33 -3.44
C ALA A 24 -4.72 -5.91 -2.66
N ALA A 25 -3.53 -5.87 -3.27
CA ALA A 25 -2.31 -6.24 -2.56
C ALA A 25 -2.14 -5.34 -1.32
N PRO A 26 -1.63 -5.88 -0.20
CA PRO A 26 -1.34 -5.07 0.98
C PRO A 26 -0.37 -3.94 0.62
N ALA A 27 -0.60 -2.75 1.20
CA ALA A 27 0.24 -1.59 0.96
C ALA A 27 0.55 -0.82 2.26
N VAL A 28 1.79 -0.37 2.36
CA VAL A 28 2.33 0.45 3.44
C VAL A 28 2.18 1.92 3.04
N VAL A 29 1.38 2.74 3.73
CA VAL A 29 1.04 4.10 3.26
C VAL A 29 1.76 5.19 4.04
N ILE A 30 2.61 5.97 3.39
CA ILE A 30 3.19 7.20 3.92
C ILE A 30 2.28 8.38 3.55
N ASN A 31 1.78 9.09 4.55
CA ASN A 31 1.05 10.33 4.40
C ASN A 31 1.81 11.46 5.12
N PRO A 32 2.50 12.35 4.38
CA PRO A 32 3.27 13.44 4.99
C PRO A 32 2.40 14.42 5.80
N ALA A 33 1.08 14.41 5.59
CA ALA A 33 0.11 15.23 6.32
C ALA A 33 -0.68 14.44 7.40
N GLY A 34 -0.39 13.15 7.65
CA GLY A 34 -1.27 12.34 8.49
C GLY A 34 -0.78 10.99 9.02
N GLY A 35 0.48 10.59 8.80
CA GLY A 35 1.05 9.41 9.46
C GLY A 35 1.74 8.42 8.52
N CYS A 36 2.10 7.26 9.04
CA CYS A 36 2.74 6.17 8.30
C CYS A 36 2.09 4.84 8.64
N GLY A 37 1.77 4.07 7.61
CA GLY A 37 1.72 2.62 7.68
C GLY A 37 3.14 2.07 7.72
N LEU A 38 3.39 1.06 8.53
CA LEU A 38 4.66 0.32 8.62
C LEU A 38 4.43 -0.99 9.37
N ALA A 39 5.40 -1.90 9.40
CA ALA A 39 5.32 -3.13 10.17
C ALA A 39 5.70 -2.93 11.66
N ASP A 40 5.12 -3.73 12.56
CA ASP A 40 5.62 -3.86 13.93
C ASP A 40 6.73 -4.91 14.03
N GLY A 41 7.33 -5.07 15.22
CA GLY A 41 8.37 -6.07 15.45
C GLY A 41 7.92 -7.53 15.28
N ASN A 42 6.64 -7.76 15.01
CA ASN A 42 6.01 -9.07 14.81
C ASN A 42 5.49 -9.26 13.38
N GLY A 43 5.68 -8.28 12.48
CA GLY A 43 5.25 -8.33 11.08
C GLY A 43 3.80 -7.91 10.85
N ASN A 44 3.11 -7.33 11.84
CA ASN A 44 1.78 -6.75 11.63
C ASN A 44 1.90 -5.35 11.05
N PHE A 45 1.11 -5.03 10.03
CA PHE A 45 1.06 -3.65 9.53
C PHE A 45 0.22 -2.77 10.46
N VAL A 46 0.84 -1.69 10.94
CA VAL A 46 0.26 -0.70 11.84
C VAL A 46 0.30 0.68 11.21
N PHE A 47 -0.67 1.53 11.54
CA PHE A 47 -0.68 2.94 11.14
C PHE A 47 -0.48 3.82 12.37
N THR A 48 0.41 4.79 12.29
CA THR A 48 0.70 5.73 13.37
C THR A 48 0.88 7.15 12.86
N THR A 49 0.41 8.11 13.64
CA THR A 49 0.54 9.56 13.39
C THR A 49 1.76 10.17 14.09
N ASP A 50 2.32 9.47 15.08
CA ASP A 50 3.49 9.91 15.84
C ASP A 50 4.77 9.56 15.08
N THR A 51 4.98 10.22 13.95
CA THR A 51 6.02 9.87 13.00
C THR A 51 6.87 11.05 12.60
N LYS A 52 8.09 10.74 12.14
CA LYS A 52 8.94 11.69 11.43
C LYS A 52 9.04 11.23 9.99
N ALA A 53 8.41 11.98 9.09
CA ALA A 53 8.46 11.73 7.65
C ALA A 53 9.40 12.73 6.96
N VAL A 54 10.31 12.24 6.14
CA VAL A 54 11.17 13.07 5.28
C VAL A 54 10.94 12.69 3.82
N VAL A 55 10.71 13.70 2.99
CA VAL A 55 10.59 13.58 1.54
C VAL A 55 11.77 14.29 0.90
N THR A 56 12.55 13.56 0.09
CA THR A 56 13.59 14.17 -0.75
C THR A 56 13.38 13.77 -2.19
N GLN A 57 13.33 14.77 -3.08
CA GLN A 57 13.28 14.56 -4.53
C GLN A 57 14.60 15.03 -5.14
N ASN A 58 15.16 14.25 -6.07
CA ASN A 58 16.33 14.66 -6.85
C ASN A 58 15.93 15.17 -8.25
N ASN A 59 16.90 15.73 -8.98
CA ASN A 59 16.69 16.26 -10.34
C ASN A 59 16.28 15.20 -11.37
N ASN A 60 16.37 13.91 -11.04
CA ASN A 60 15.96 12.79 -11.89
C ASN A 60 14.55 12.28 -11.54
N ASN A 61 13.76 13.06 -10.79
CA ASN A 61 12.43 12.69 -10.30
C ASN A 61 12.40 11.44 -9.40
N ASN A 62 13.54 11.00 -8.88
CA ASN A 62 13.54 9.99 -7.82
C ASN A 62 13.19 10.66 -6.51
N SER A 63 12.24 10.06 -5.81
CA SER A 63 11.77 10.53 -4.53
C SER A 63 11.98 9.45 -3.49
N MET A 64 12.61 9.83 -2.37
CA MET A 64 12.78 8.97 -1.20
C MET A 64 11.87 9.46 -0.09
N PHE A 65 11.19 8.51 0.54
CA PHE A 65 10.29 8.73 1.65
C PHE A 65 10.80 7.91 2.82
N GLN A 66 11.17 8.59 3.89
CA GLN A 66 11.58 7.93 5.11
C GLN A 66 10.54 8.20 6.18
N CYS A 67 10.09 7.16 6.87
CA CYS A 67 9.28 7.28 8.07
C CYS A 67 9.98 6.66 9.26
N LYS A 68 9.92 7.32 10.41
CA LYS A 68 10.34 6.77 11.70
C LYS A 68 9.20 6.83 12.69
N ALA A 69 9.03 5.75 13.46
CA ALA A 69 8.00 5.64 14.47
C ALA A 69 8.43 4.68 15.59
N ASN A 70 7.75 4.76 16.73
CA ASN A 70 7.79 3.71 17.73
C ASN A 70 6.58 2.79 17.52
N VAL A 71 6.84 1.48 17.46
CA VAL A 71 5.87 0.41 17.26
C VAL A 71 6.00 -0.61 18.39
N PRO A 72 5.03 -1.53 18.56
CA PRO A 72 5.20 -2.63 19.51
C PRO A 72 6.53 -3.39 19.27
N PRO A 73 7.28 -3.68 20.35
CA PRO A 73 8.54 -4.41 20.25
C PRO A 73 8.31 -5.84 19.75
N SER A 74 9.37 -6.46 19.22
CA SER A 74 9.31 -7.84 18.77
C SER A 74 9.18 -8.79 19.96
N ALA A 75 8.18 -9.69 19.91
CA ALA A 75 8.01 -10.75 20.90
C ALA A 75 9.22 -11.72 20.93
N SER A 76 9.99 -11.79 19.84
CA SER A 76 11.22 -12.59 19.75
C SER A 76 12.41 -11.95 20.49
N GLY A 77 12.31 -10.68 20.89
CA GLY A 77 13.44 -9.90 21.41
C GLY A 77 14.51 -9.57 20.37
N SER A 78 14.29 -9.89 19.10
CA SER A 78 15.22 -9.63 18.00
C SER A 78 14.73 -8.49 17.11
N ALA A 79 15.65 -7.83 16.41
CA ALA A 79 15.28 -6.89 15.37
C ALA A 79 14.66 -7.61 14.17
N ALA A 80 13.68 -6.99 13.53
CA ALA A 80 13.03 -7.48 12.33
C ALA A 80 13.40 -6.60 11.12
N ARG A 81 13.40 -7.22 9.94
CA ARG A 81 13.58 -6.53 8.66
C ARG A 81 12.49 -6.98 7.70
N PHE A 82 11.89 -6.01 7.02
CA PHE A 82 10.83 -6.25 6.06
C PHE A 82 11.14 -5.52 4.75
N ASP A 83 10.69 -6.10 3.66
CA ASP A 83 10.80 -5.58 2.30
C ASP A 83 9.71 -6.24 1.43
N PHE A 84 9.69 -5.89 0.14
CA PHE A 84 8.75 -6.49 -0.80
C PHE A 84 8.94 -8.01 -0.92
N ALA A 85 10.18 -8.51 -0.90
CA ALA A 85 10.46 -9.93 -1.07
C ALA A 85 9.93 -10.79 0.11
N SER A 86 9.98 -10.25 1.33
CA SER A 86 9.53 -10.91 2.55
C SER A 86 8.03 -10.81 2.80
N THR A 87 7.37 -9.76 2.30
CA THR A 87 5.96 -9.46 2.64
C THR A 87 5.00 -9.45 1.44
N GLY A 88 5.50 -9.22 0.23
CA GLY A 88 4.68 -8.94 -0.96
C GLY A 88 3.92 -7.60 -0.91
N ALA A 89 4.14 -6.77 0.13
CA ALA A 89 3.44 -5.50 0.29
C ALA A 89 4.12 -4.39 -0.51
N LEU A 90 3.34 -3.55 -1.19
CA LEU A 90 3.87 -2.36 -1.86
C LEU A 90 4.06 -1.23 -0.85
N CYS A 91 5.07 -0.38 -1.03
CA CYS A 91 5.09 0.89 -0.35
C CYS A 91 4.36 1.94 -1.18
N GLY A 92 3.41 2.60 -0.54
CA GLY A 92 2.61 3.68 -1.07
C GLY A 92 2.92 5.00 -0.39
N LEU A 93 2.84 6.07 -1.17
CA LEU A 93 2.93 7.42 -0.68
C LEU A 93 1.78 8.24 -1.24
N LEU A 94 1.05 8.90 -0.36
CA LEU A 94 0.03 9.86 -0.74
C LEU A 94 0.66 11.25 -0.92
N THR A 95 0.64 11.75 -2.15
CA THR A 95 1.12 13.08 -2.53
C THR A 95 -0.02 13.95 -3.06
N SER A 96 0.26 15.22 -3.35
CA SER A 96 -0.71 16.10 -4.03
C SER A 96 -1.11 15.60 -5.42
N THR A 97 -0.31 14.74 -6.06
CA THR A 97 -0.61 14.14 -7.37
C THR A 97 -1.30 12.78 -7.27
N GLY A 98 -1.55 12.28 -6.06
CA GLY A 98 -2.19 11.00 -5.79
C GLY A 98 -1.27 9.98 -5.10
N LEU A 99 -1.72 8.73 -5.08
CA LEU A 99 -1.00 7.60 -4.49
C LEU A 99 0.06 7.08 -5.46
N GLN A 100 1.33 7.12 -5.04
CA GLN A 100 2.45 6.55 -5.77
C GLN A 100 2.87 5.25 -5.08
N LEU A 101 3.02 4.16 -5.85
CA LEU A 101 3.37 2.84 -5.34
C LEU A 101 4.76 2.40 -5.82
N THR A 102 5.50 1.70 -4.97
CA THR A 102 6.82 1.14 -5.27
C THR A 102 7.03 -0.20 -4.55
N ASP A 103 7.74 -1.13 -5.18
CA ASP A 103 8.27 -2.34 -4.54
C ASP A 103 9.69 -2.12 -3.97
N GLN A 104 10.30 -0.97 -4.26
CA GLN A 104 11.61 -0.58 -3.77
C GLN A 104 11.47 0.07 -2.39
N TRP A 105 11.36 -0.76 -1.36
CA TRP A 105 11.35 -0.30 0.02
C TRP A 105 12.02 -1.31 0.95
N HIS A 106 12.42 -0.82 2.10
CA HIS A 106 12.84 -1.67 3.22
C HIS A 106 12.43 -1.02 4.53
N GLU A 107 12.23 -1.87 5.52
CA GLU A 107 11.92 -1.46 6.88
C GLU A 107 12.80 -2.22 7.87
N THR A 108 13.21 -1.52 8.92
CA THR A 108 13.90 -2.09 10.06
C THR A 108 13.14 -1.75 11.33
N VAL A 109 12.89 -2.76 12.17
CA VAL A 109 12.32 -2.58 13.51
C VAL A 109 13.32 -3.11 14.52
N SER A 110 13.77 -2.27 15.45
CA SER A 110 14.66 -2.70 16.52
C SER A 110 13.94 -3.63 17.50
N ALA A 111 14.69 -4.36 18.33
CA ALA A 111 14.10 -5.21 19.37
C ALA A 111 13.21 -4.41 20.34
N SER A 112 13.50 -3.12 20.55
CA SER A 112 12.73 -2.21 21.40
C SER A 112 11.55 -1.53 20.69
N GLY A 113 11.32 -1.83 19.41
CA GLY A 113 10.20 -1.26 18.65
C GLY A 113 10.50 0.09 18.00
N GLU A 114 11.76 0.49 17.84
CA GLU A 114 12.09 1.64 17.01
C GLU A 114 12.07 1.22 15.55
N ALA A 115 11.14 1.75 14.77
CA ALA A 115 10.97 1.40 13.36
C ALA A 115 11.42 2.52 12.43
N MET A 116 12.02 2.12 11.31
CA MET A 116 12.38 3.00 10.21
C MET A 116 12.02 2.32 8.89
N LEU A 117 11.09 2.94 8.17
CA LEU A 117 10.69 2.58 6.82
C LEU A 117 11.33 3.54 5.82
N ILE A 118 11.88 3.02 4.73
CA ILE A 118 12.35 3.82 3.58
C ILE A 118 11.71 3.27 2.32
N CYS A 119 11.07 4.16 1.56
CA CYS A 119 10.48 3.87 0.26
C CYS A 119 11.10 4.74 -0.82
N LEU A 120 11.50 4.11 -1.92
CA LEU A 120 12.07 4.79 -3.07
C LEU A 120 11.07 4.72 -4.22
N VAL A 121 10.51 5.87 -4.59
CA VAL A 121 9.71 6.02 -5.79
C VAL A 121 10.62 6.58 -6.87
N THR A 122 10.98 5.76 -7.85
CA THR A 122 11.67 6.24 -9.03
C THR A 122 10.66 6.88 -9.97
N GLY A 123 10.99 8.07 -10.49
CA GLY A 123 10.22 8.64 -11.58
C GLY A 123 10.32 7.67 -12.74
N LYS A 124 9.21 7.01 -13.10
CA LYS A 124 9.15 6.37 -14.42
C LYS A 124 9.40 7.49 -15.46
N PRO A 125 10.26 7.25 -16.45
CA PRO A 125 10.40 8.19 -17.56
C PRO A 125 9.06 8.43 -18.27
#